data_AF-A0A514WX66-F1
#
_entry.id   AF-A0A514WX66-F1
#
_cell.length_a   1.000
_cell.length_b   1.000
_cell.length_c   1.000
_cell.angle_alpha   90.00
_cell.angle_beta   90.00
_cell.angle_gamma   90.00
#
_symmetry.space_group_name_H-M   'P 1'
#
loop_
_entity.id
_entity.type
_entity.pdbx_description
1 polymer ?
#
loop_
_entity_poly.entity_id
_entity_poly.type
_entity_poly.pdbx_seq_one_letter_code
_entity_poly.pdbx_strand_id
1 'polypeptide(L)'
;MRSRTFVKRTMPCLAVILAVSMTAPVAHAGILDTAKAVASAMFKKPATAQQTQEASTTVEMKSTAAVEVSADAAAVETVQAPSRSELTKKALENLKNQINNSYKNVSSGASDLSRLRGAAQMNLEIVSSLPGGQDSMIVPSYTENNVIFTLRVTEKGLAHPELLIRNVSTLAMLTHMVGVGYPSSQAEMAAHSAFIRTLESPHSWVETYMNAAEGSIVSKARLKNIELKILSSNGVAGAVAQMLSGGSTIDNAAAQVQEEIAKLTQETAELNEKAAKYERQQEKALDKWRSETGALEKYEAAALKLDDLLLRNDRKGVRDMLEAYLPWQIMEPMEYKAWKNWLEAIEHPDLTKQTVAFRGLDYKTDKIQREMTAKGEKFAFMSTVLTKNQGSYTRRLRSLSTNRLKNGDDGQAGFGEKVVNVKITDQFTAHARDPKASSFLSFTFDPSVANRFLGGEVMKKVKGVDTKVPGGGMLVVKMDSRRLIPNVSSMYANEIELLAPLVVFPDEVVAYHEGSFREMVDGKDGSTRFKEFIADISTKTGVDFTKWNSWNPDGSSQIIIGQQKEAFKKDGLLFMKDLSEQAVNAPFCSKIF
;
A
#
# COMPACT_ATOMS: atom_id res chain seq x y z
N MET A 1 -39.55 49.08 -15.56
CA MET A 1 -40.65 48.27 -15.00
C MET A 1 -40.12 47.43 -13.85
N ARG A 2 -40.95 47.27 -12.81
CA ARG A 2 -40.59 46.96 -11.42
C ARG A 2 -40.09 45.52 -11.17
N SER A 3 -39.24 45.43 -10.15
CA SER A 3 -38.76 44.26 -9.41
C SER A 3 -39.86 43.30 -8.95
N ARG A 4 -39.51 42.01 -8.81
CA ARG A 4 -39.91 41.20 -7.64
C ARG A 4 -38.82 40.19 -7.23
N THR A 5 -38.36 40.38 -6.01
CA THR A 5 -37.72 39.42 -5.10
C THR A 5 -38.62 38.24 -4.77
N PHE A 6 -38.04 37.05 -4.59
CA PHE A 6 -38.68 35.97 -3.84
C PHE A 6 -37.74 35.46 -2.75
N VAL A 7 -38.26 35.46 -1.53
CA VAL A 7 -37.64 35.01 -0.27
C VAL A 7 -38.42 33.79 0.21
N LYS A 8 -37.73 32.90 0.95
CA LYS A 8 -38.18 31.92 1.98
C LYS A 8 -37.83 30.49 1.59
N ARG A 9 -36.89 29.83 2.29
CA ARG A 9 -36.90 29.28 3.67
C ARG A 9 -37.47 27.84 3.73
N THR A 10 -36.73 27.02 4.48
CA THR A 10 -37.15 25.87 5.33
C THR A 10 -37.49 24.52 4.67
N MET A 11 -36.60 23.54 4.87
CA MET A 11 -36.90 22.14 5.27
C MET A 11 -37.65 22.13 6.63
N PRO A 12 -38.39 21.08 7.08
CA PRO A 12 -38.02 19.65 6.99
C PRO A 12 -39.19 18.61 6.92
N CYS A 13 -38.79 17.33 7.00
CA CYS A 13 -39.52 16.15 7.52
C CYS A 13 -40.12 15.11 6.53
N LEU A 14 -39.51 13.92 6.57
CA LEU A 14 -40.12 12.58 6.78
C LEU A 14 -41.65 12.47 6.65
N ALA A 15 -42.12 11.61 5.72
CA ALA A 15 -42.98 10.45 6.02
C ALA A 15 -43.49 9.76 4.73
N VAL A 16 -43.24 8.44 4.66
CA VAL A 16 -44.18 7.37 4.25
C VAL A 16 -44.88 7.48 2.88
N ILE A 17 -44.45 6.66 1.91
CA ILE A 17 -45.39 5.85 1.10
C ILE A 17 -44.77 4.44 0.93
N LEU A 18 -45.52 3.45 1.37
CA LEU A 18 -45.34 2.02 1.14
C LEU A 18 -46.57 1.55 0.33
N ALA A 19 -46.39 0.49 -0.45
CA ALA A 19 -47.40 -0.32 -1.19
C ALA A 19 -47.64 0.16 -2.64
N VAL A 20 -47.67 -0.64 -3.72
CA VAL A 20 -47.73 -2.09 -3.99
C VAL A 20 -47.25 -2.32 -5.43
N SER A 21 -46.41 -3.33 -5.71
CA SER A 21 -46.68 -4.34 -6.76
C SER A 21 -45.67 -5.49 -6.69
N MET A 22 -46.19 -6.65 -6.34
CA MET A 22 -45.53 -7.95 -6.28
C MET A 22 -45.38 -8.54 -7.69
N THR A 23 -44.27 -9.24 -7.96
CA THR A 23 -44.28 -10.59 -8.57
C THR A 23 -42.95 -11.33 -8.36
N ALA A 24 -43.06 -12.49 -7.70
CA ALA A 24 -42.22 -13.70 -7.76
C ALA A 24 -40.90 -13.82 -6.94
N PRO A 25 -40.55 -15.06 -6.50
CA PRO A 25 -39.89 -15.31 -5.20
C PRO A 25 -38.51 -15.97 -5.30
N VAL A 26 -37.59 -15.65 -4.39
CA VAL A 26 -36.46 -16.54 -4.02
C VAL A 26 -36.16 -16.38 -2.51
N ALA A 27 -35.98 -17.51 -1.85
CA ALA A 27 -35.87 -17.69 -0.42
C ALA A 27 -34.61 -17.06 0.23
N HIS A 28 -34.81 -16.34 1.32
CA HIS A 28 -33.78 -16.10 2.34
C HIS A 28 -34.39 -16.22 3.75
N ALA A 29 -34.67 -17.46 4.17
CA ALA A 29 -34.80 -17.81 5.57
C ALA A 29 -33.38 -18.10 6.10
N GLY A 30 -32.84 -17.21 6.94
CA GLY A 30 -31.52 -17.43 7.54
C GLY A 30 -30.92 -16.21 8.22
N ILE A 31 -31.33 -14.99 7.88
CA ILE A 31 -30.72 -13.77 8.42
C ILE A 31 -31.48 -13.24 9.66
N LEU A 32 -32.79 -13.46 9.75
CA LEU A 32 -33.60 -12.97 10.88
C LEU A 32 -33.44 -13.80 12.17
N ASP A 33 -33.13 -15.10 12.05
CA ASP A 33 -33.00 -15.98 13.22
C ASP A 33 -31.65 -15.79 13.92
N THR A 34 -30.60 -15.42 13.18
CA THR A 34 -29.29 -15.08 13.77
C THR A 34 -29.34 -13.77 14.55
N ALA A 35 -30.13 -12.78 14.08
CA ALA A 35 -30.31 -11.51 14.78
C ALA A 35 -31.08 -11.66 16.11
N LYS A 36 -32.05 -12.59 16.19
CA LYS A 36 -32.76 -12.90 17.45
C LYS A 36 -31.90 -13.67 18.45
N ALA A 37 -31.02 -14.56 17.98
CA ALA A 37 -30.10 -15.31 18.86
C ALA A 37 -29.06 -14.39 19.53
N VAL A 38 -28.56 -13.39 18.81
CA VAL A 38 -27.56 -12.43 19.34
C VAL A 38 -28.20 -11.47 20.36
N ALA A 39 -29.44 -11.02 20.13
CA ALA A 39 -30.16 -10.16 21.08
C ALA A 39 -30.50 -10.86 22.40
N SER A 40 -30.75 -12.18 22.38
CA SER A 40 -31.06 -12.97 23.59
C SER A 40 -29.82 -13.29 24.44
N ALA A 41 -28.62 -13.25 23.85
CA ALA A 41 -27.36 -13.49 24.56
C ALA A 41 -26.85 -12.27 25.34
N MET A 42 -27.23 -11.05 24.93
CA MET A 42 -26.72 -9.81 25.54
C MET A 42 -27.42 -9.39 26.86
N PHE A 43 -28.50 -10.06 27.27
CA PHE A 43 -29.28 -9.66 28.45
C PHE A 43 -29.37 -10.71 29.57
N LYS A 44 -28.53 -11.75 29.58
CA LYS A 44 -28.45 -12.67 30.73
C LYS A 44 -27.48 -12.15 31.80
N LYS A 45 -28.06 -11.65 32.89
CA LYS A 45 -27.42 -11.31 34.17
C LYS A 45 -26.73 -12.56 34.76
N PRO A 46 -25.48 -12.51 35.26
CA PRO A 46 -24.87 -13.68 35.86
C PRO A 46 -25.52 -13.99 37.22
N ALA A 47 -25.89 -15.26 37.40
CA ALA A 47 -26.37 -15.81 38.65
C ALA A 47 -25.19 -16.04 39.62
N THR A 48 -25.45 -15.71 40.88
CA THR A 48 -24.64 -15.97 42.07
C THR A 48 -24.30 -17.47 42.17
N ALA A 49 -23.01 -17.81 42.29
CA ALA A 49 -22.56 -19.16 42.59
C ALA A 49 -21.95 -19.23 44.00
N GLN A 50 -22.43 -20.23 44.73
CA GLN A 50 -22.24 -20.51 46.15
C GLN A 50 -20.82 -20.97 46.49
N GLN A 51 -20.47 -20.72 47.76
CA GLN A 51 -19.34 -21.29 48.48
C GLN A 51 -19.37 -22.82 48.45
N THR A 52 -18.19 -23.43 48.30
CA THR A 52 -17.94 -24.80 48.73
C THR A 52 -16.66 -24.79 49.55
N GLN A 53 -16.81 -25.10 50.83
CA GLN A 53 -15.72 -25.42 51.76
C GLN A 53 -15.07 -26.72 51.33
N GLU A 54 -13.74 -26.82 51.37
CA GLU A 54 -13.08 -28.11 51.55
C GLU A 54 -11.82 -28.00 52.42
N ALA A 55 -11.63 -29.09 53.17
CA ALA A 55 -10.92 -29.22 54.42
C ALA A 55 -9.39 -29.05 54.36
N SER A 56 -8.84 -28.49 55.44
CA SER A 56 -7.42 -28.58 55.76
C SER A 56 -7.07 -30.01 56.18
N THR A 57 -6.02 -30.59 55.61
CA THR A 57 -5.36 -31.76 56.19
C THR A 57 -3.90 -31.43 56.47
N THR A 58 -3.61 -31.25 57.74
CA THR A 58 -2.27 -31.09 58.31
C THR A 58 -1.58 -32.47 58.27
N VAL A 59 -0.45 -32.57 57.57
CA VAL A 59 0.44 -33.74 57.66
C VAL A 59 1.74 -33.29 58.31
N GLU A 60 1.90 -33.64 59.58
CA GLU A 60 3.18 -33.65 60.27
C GLU A 60 4.13 -34.64 59.58
N MET A 61 5.31 -34.18 59.14
CA MET A 61 6.45 -35.05 58.87
C MET A 61 7.55 -34.80 59.88
N LYS A 62 7.84 -35.88 60.61
CA LYS A 62 8.89 -36.04 61.61
C LYS A 62 10.29 -35.81 61.03
N SER A 63 11.12 -35.19 61.86
CA SER A 63 12.58 -35.14 61.77
C SER A 63 13.22 -36.51 61.67
N THR A 64 14.26 -36.66 60.85
CA THR A 64 15.47 -37.43 61.20
C THR A 64 16.62 -37.17 60.22
N ALA A 65 17.84 -37.34 60.75
CA ALA A 65 19.14 -37.46 60.11
C ALA A 65 19.90 -36.16 59.81
N ALA A 66 20.72 -35.78 60.79
CA ALA A 66 21.93 -35.01 60.60
C ALA A 66 22.90 -35.80 59.70
N VAL A 67 23.34 -35.17 58.62
CA VAL A 67 24.54 -35.57 57.88
C VAL A 67 25.50 -34.38 57.98
N GLU A 68 26.55 -34.55 58.76
CA GLU A 68 27.72 -33.67 58.74
C GLU A 68 28.37 -33.79 57.36
N VAL A 69 28.30 -32.71 56.57
CA VAL A 69 29.12 -32.53 55.37
C VAL A 69 30.05 -31.35 55.62
N SER A 70 31.33 -31.63 55.41
CA SER A 70 32.47 -30.74 55.58
C SER A 70 32.29 -29.39 54.90
N ALA A 71 32.68 -28.34 55.62
CA ALA A 71 32.80 -26.99 55.12
C ALA A 71 33.98 -26.88 54.14
N ASP A 72 33.71 -27.07 52.85
CA ASP A 72 34.48 -26.42 51.80
C ASP A 72 33.72 -25.15 51.38
N ALA A 73 34.34 -24.01 51.68
CA ALA A 73 33.85 -22.69 51.33
C ALA A 73 33.90 -22.49 49.82
N ALA A 74 32.89 -23.01 49.11
CA ALA A 74 32.58 -22.55 47.77
C ALA A 74 32.06 -21.11 47.89
N ALA A 75 32.77 -20.16 47.28
CA ALA A 75 32.31 -18.80 47.13
C ALA A 75 30.91 -18.83 46.49
N VAL A 76 29.88 -18.51 47.29
CA VAL A 76 28.53 -18.27 46.78
C VAL A 76 28.63 -16.97 45.99
N GLU A 77 28.89 -17.08 44.68
CA GLU A 77 28.70 -15.98 43.75
C GLU A 77 27.26 -15.50 43.92
N THR A 78 27.11 -14.34 44.56
CA THR A 78 25.83 -13.66 44.70
C THR A 78 25.48 -13.17 43.30
N VAL A 79 24.73 -13.97 42.55
CA VAL A 79 24.23 -13.59 41.24
C VAL A 79 23.32 -12.38 41.44
N GLN A 80 23.85 -11.20 41.15
CA GLN A 80 23.12 -9.95 41.27
C GLN A 80 21.92 -10.01 40.32
N ALA A 81 20.73 -9.71 40.84
CA ALA A 81 19.52 -9.69 40.03
C ALA A 81 19.72 -8.71 38.85
N PRO A 82 19.35 -9.10 37.62
CA PRO A 82 19.53 -8.26 36.45
C PRO A 82 18.81 -6.92 36.65
N SER A 83 19.49 -5.84 36.27
CA SER A 83 18.91 -4.50 36.32
C SER A 83 17.70 -4.38 35.39
N ARG A 84 16.82 -3.41 35.66
CA ARG A 84 15.66 -3.13 34.80
C ARG A 84 16.08 -2.86 33.35
N SER A 85 17.16 -2.12 33.14
CA SER A 85 17.73 -1.85 31.81
C SER A 85 18.15 -3.13 31.09
N GLU A 86 18.81 -4.06 31.79
CA GLU A 86 19.20 -5.37 31.21
C GLU A 86 17.99 -6.23 30.85
N LEU A 87 16.96 -6.24 31.70
CA LEU A 87 15.70 -6.95 31.41
C LEU A 87 14.99 -6.37 30.19
N THR A 88 14.86 -5.04 30.10
CA THR A 88 14.25 -4.36 28.96
C THR A 88 15.06 -4.58 27.68
N LYS A 89 16.39 -4.47 27.74
CA LYS A 89 17.28 -4.77 26.60
C LYS A 89 17.11 -6.22 26.12
N LYS A 90 17.07 -7.19 27.05
CA LYS A 90 16.83 -8.61 26.72
C LYS A 90 15.47 -8.81 26.07
N ALA A 91 14.42 -8.13 26.54
CA ALA A 91 13.09 -8.18 25.93
C ALA A 91 13.09 -7.63 24.49
N LEU A 92 13.77 -6.51 24.25
CA LEU A 92 13.89 -5.92 22.91
C LEU A 92 14.72 -6.78 21.94
N GLU A 93 15.79 -7.43 22.41
CA GLU A 93 16.57 -8.37 21.59
C GLU A 93 15.74 -9.63 21.26
N ASN A 94 14.96 -10.15 22.21
CA ASN A 94 14.02 -11.24 21.96
C ASN A 94 12.99 -10.85 20.90
N LEU A 95 12.42 -9.64 20.99
CA LEU A 95 11.48 -9.09 20.01
C LEU A 95 12.11 -9.03 18.61
N LYS A 96 13.32 -8.45 18.50
CA LYS A 96 14.09 -8.39 17.25
C LYS A 96 14.31 -9.78 16.66
N ASN A 97 14.73 -10.75 17.47
CA ASN A 97 14.97 -12.11 17.03
C ASN A 97 13.67 -12.78 16.55
N GLN A 98 12.55 -12.58 17.25
CA GLN A 98 11.25 -13.09 16.82
C GLN A 98 10.83 -12.50 15.48
N ILE A 99 10.89 -11.17 15.31
CA ILE A 99 10.57 -10.48 14.05
C ILE A 99 11.44 -11.00 12.91
N ASN A 100 12.75 -11.07 13.12
CA ASN A 100 13.68 -11.46 12.06
C ASN A 100 13.58 -12.96 11.73
N ASN A 101 13.21 -13.81 12.69
CA ASN A 101 12.91 -15.22 12.42
C ASN A 101 11.57 -15.39 11.67
N SER A 102 10.54 -14.64 12.06
CA SER A 102 9.28 -14.59 11.31
C SER A 102 9.51 -14.11 9.89
N TYR A 103 10.32 -13.06 9.69
CA TYR A 103 10.74 -12.59 8.38
C TYR A 103 11.47 -13.69 7.60
N LYS A 104 12.46 -14.37 8.21
CA LYS A 104 13.19 -15.47 7.56
C LYS A 104 12.24 -16.56 7.09
N ASN A 105 11.36 -17.04 7.97
CA ASN A 105 10.36 -18.08 7.66
C ASN A 105 9.40 -17.66 6.54
N VAL A 106 9.04 -16.38 6.51
CA VAL A 106 8.22 -15.80 5.46
C VAL A 106 8.99 -15.72 4.14
N SER A 107 10.24 -15.25 4.17
CA SER A 107 11.09 -15.04 2.99
C SER A 107 11.62 -16.35 2.38
N SER A 108 11.81 -17.39 3.18
CA SER A 108 12.26 -18.71 2.71
C SER A 108 11.15 -19.51 2.03
N GLY A 109 9.89 -19.11 2.20
CA GLY A 109 8.76 -19.62 1.43
C GLY A 109 8.76 -19.00 0.03
N ALA A 110 9.65 -19.47 -0.85
CA ALA A 110 9.99 -18.92 -2.16
C ALA A 110 8.81 -18.68 -3.15
N SER A 111 7.58 -19.07 -2.82
CA SER A 111 6.43 -18.97 -3.71
C SER A 111 5.50 -17.78 -3.41
N ASP A 112 5.48 -17.24 -2.19
CA ASP A 112 4.42 -16.34 -1.75
C ASP A 112 4.89 -14.89 -1.57
N LEU A 113 5.06 -14.20 -2.70
CA LEU A 113 5.40 -12.78 -2.72
C LEU A 113 4.34 -11.92 -2.01
N SER A 114 3.12 -12.42 -1.71
CA SER A 114 2.07 -11.61 -1.05
C SER A 114 2.49 -11.22 0.37
N ARG A 115 3.47 -11.96 0.90
CA ARG A 115 4.12 -11.69 2.16
C ARG A 115 5.21 -10.63 2.05
N LEU A 116 5.76 -10.32 0.87
CA LEU A 116 6.69 -9.20 0.69
C LEU A 116 6.03 -7.85 0.98
N ARG A 117 4.74 -7.72 0.62
CA ARG A 117 3.93 -6.55 0.98
C ARG A 117 3.92 -6.27 2.48
N GLY A 118 4.13 -7.29 3.33
CA GLY A 118 4.18 -7.16 4.78
C GLY A 118 5.54 -7.45 5.41
N ALA A 119 6.55 -7.84 4.64
CA ALA A 119 7.81 -8.33 5.21
C ALA A 119 8.73 -7.15 5.54
N ALA A 120 8.90 -6.88 6.83
CA ALA A 120 9.87 -5.93 7.34
C ALA A 120 10.76 -6.59 8.39
N GLN A 121 12.02 -6.15 8.45
CA GLN A 121 12.96 -6.56 9.50
C GLN A 121 13.01 -5.50 10.59
N MET A 122 13.43 -5.95 11.78
CA MET A 122 13.72 -5.06 12.89
C MET A 122 15.23 -5.00 13.12
N ASN A 123 15.73 -3.78 13.36
CA ASN A 123 17.00 -3.58 14.03
C ASN A 123 16.80 -2.86 15.38
N LEU A 124 17.76 -3.00 16.29
CA LEU A 124 17.81 -2.33 17.58
C LEU A 124 19.13 -1.58 17.69
N GLU A 125 19.07 -0.30 18.01
CA GLU A 125 20.23 0.56 18.22
C GLU A 125 20.09 1.27 19.57
N ILE A 126 21.08 1.09 20.45
CA ILE A 126 21.16 1.86 21.70
C ILE A 126 22.01 3.10 21.41
N VAL A 127 21.44 4.27 21.69
CA VAL A 127 22.06 5.57 21.36
C VAL A 127 22.17 6.45 22.59
N SER A 128 23.13 7.37 22.59
CA SER A 128 23.33 8.29 23.71
C SER A 128 22.25 9.36 23.83
N SER A 129 21.65 9.77 22.71
CA SER A 129 20.59 10.79 22.65
C SER A 129 19.77 10.67 21.37
N LEU A 130 18.56 11.25 21.38
CA LEU A 130 17.66 11.34 20.23
C LEU A 130 17.16 12.78 20.02
N PRO A 131 16.71 13.12 18.79
CA PRO A 131 16.16 14.44 18.50
C PRO A 131 15.02 14.82 19.45
N GLY A 132 15.03 16.05 19.94
CA GLY A 132 13.98 16.57 20.83
C GLY A 132 13.93 15.92 22.20
N GLY A 133 14.98 15.22 22.64
CA GLY A 133 15.05 14.58 23.96
C GLY A 133 14.16 13.35 24.09
N GLN A 134 13.77 12.73 22.96
CA GLN A 134 12.99 11.50 22.96
C GLN A 134 13.77 10.33 23.58
N ASP A 135 13.06 9.39 24.19
CA ASP A 135 13.69 8.20 24.80
C ASP A 135 13.73 7.00 23.83
N SER A 136 12.88 7.01 22.80
CA SER A 136 12.93 6.07 21.68
C SER A 136 12.37 6.67 20.39
N MET A 137 12.80 6.14 19.25
CA MET A 137 12.23 6.46 17.93
C MET A 137 12.34 5.27 16.95
N ILE A 138 11.40 5.18 16.01
CA ILE A 138 11.52 4.27 14.86
C ILE A 138 12.12 5.04 13.68
N VAL A 139 13.15 4.46 13.06
CA VAL A 139 13.76 4.98 11.83
C VAL A 139 13.61 3.92 10.73
N PRO A 140 12.74 4.14 9.73
CA PRO A 140 12.63 3.25 8.58
C PRO A 140 13.81 3.46 7.62
N SER A 141 14.20 2.39 6.92
CA SER A 141 15.15 2.44 5.82
C SER A 141 14.85 1.34 4.81
N TYR A 142 15.19 1.60 3.55
CA TYR A 142 15.14 0.60 2.48
C TYR A 142 16.54 0.04 2.22
N THR A 143 16.61 -1.29 2.12
CA THR A 143 17.78 -2.00 1.58
C THR A 143 17.40 -2.64 0.25
N GLU A 144 18.37 -3.22 -0.47
CA GLU A 144 18.09 -3.97 -1.69
C GLU A 144 17.13 -5.15 -1.47
N ASN A 145 17.02 -5.66 -0.24
CA ASN A 145 16.32 -6.91 0.05
C ASN A 145 15.09 -6.74 0.94
N ASN A 146 14.97 -5.63 1.68
CA ASN A 146 13.89 -5.44 2.64
C ASN A 146 13.76 -4.01 3.15
N VAL A 147 12.58 -3.73 3.70
CA VAL A 147 12.35 -2.60 4.61
C VAL A 147 12.89 -2.97 5.98
N ILE A 148 13.70 -2.10 6.59
CA ILE A 148 14.22 -2.26 7.95
C ILE A 148 13.67 -1.14 8.80
N PHE A 149 13.01 -1.49 9.90
CA PHE A 149 12.65 -0.58 10.97
C PHE A 149 13.67 -0.67 12.10
N THR A 150 14.44 0.39 12.28
CA THR A 150 15.41 0.48 13.37
C THR A 150 14.77 1.17 14.57
N LEU A 151 14.60 0.43 15.66
CA LEU A 151 14.22 1.02 16.94
C LEU A 151 15.48 1.58 17.60
N ARG A 152 15.57 2.91 17.69
CA ARG A 152 16.63 3.58 18.45
C ARG A 152 16.13 3.85 19.86
N VAL A 153 16.91 3.48 20.87
CA VAL A 153 16.54 3.62 22.29
C VAL A 153 17.68 4.26 23.07
N THR A 154 17.36 5.19 23.95
CA THR A 154 18.35 5.78 24.88
C THR A 154 18.53 4.93 26.12
N GLU A 155 19.64 5.11 26.85
CA GLU A 155 19.84 4.43 28.16
C GLU A 155 18.70 4.74 29.14
N LYS A 156 18.18 5.97 29.13
CA LYS A 156 17.00 6.35 29.91
C LYS A 156 15.76 5.55 29.48
N GLY A 157 15.53 5.40 28.19
CA GLY A 157 14.45 4.56 27.67
C GLY A 157 14.55 3.10 28.10
N LEU A 158 15.76 2.53 28.18
CA LEU A 158 15.98 1.17 28.70
C LEU A 158 15.68 1.07 30.20
N ALA A 159 16.05 2.08 30.99
CA ALA A 159 15.73 2.13 32.42
C ALA A 159 14.22 2.35 32.69
N HIS A 160 13.50 2.92 31.72
CA HIS A 160 12.10 3.31 31.79
C HIS A 160 11.28 2.72 30.62
N PRO A 161 11.02 1.40 30.61
CA PRO A 161 10.30 0.70 29.53
C PRO A 161 8.93 1.28 29.20
N GLU A 162 8.27 1.96 30.13
CA GLU A 162 7.03 2.69 29.90
C GLU A 162 7.15 3.72 28.76
N LEU A 163 8.33 4.31 28.58
CA LEU A 163 8.64 5.28 27.52
C LEU A 163 8.83 4.63 26.15
N LEU A 164 8.81 3.30 26.07
CA LEU A 164 9.01 2.53 24.85
C LEU A 164 7.71 1.96 24.29
N ILE A 165 6.64 1.89 25.09
CA ILE A 165 5.38 1.19 24.75
C ILE A 165 4.88 1.63 23.38
N ARG A 166 4.77 2.94 23.12
CA ARG A 166 4.26 3.47 21.84
C ARG A 166 5.04 2.95 20.63
N ASN A 167 6.36 3.09 20.65
CA ASN A 167 7.21 2.73 19.51
C ASN A 167 7.32 1.21 19.37
N VAL A 168 7.40 0.46 20.47
CA VAL A 168 7.45 -1.00 20.42
C VAL A 168 6.12 -1.59 19.92
N SER A 169 4.98 -1.06 20.36
CA SER A 169 3.67 -1.47 19.82
C SER A 169 3.51 -1.12 18.35
N THR A 170 3.97 0.06 17.93
CA THR A 170 3.95 0.45 16.51
C THR A 170 4.78 -0.52 15.67
N LEU A 171 5.99 -0.83 16.13
CA LEU A 171 6.90 -1.75 15.46
C LEU A 171 6.33 -3.18 15.38
N ALA A 172 5.74 -3.67 16.47
CA ALA A 172 5.10 -4.99 16.51
C ALA A 172 3.97 -5.10 15.47
N MET A 173 3.21 -4.02 15.26
CA MET A 173 2.15 -3.97 14.26
C MET A 173 2.68 -3.88 12.82
N LEU A 174 3.70 -3.06 12.58
CA LEU A 174 4.32 -2.90 11.26
C LEU A 174 5.03 -4.16 10.77
N THR A 175 5.46 -5.03 11.69
CA THR A 175 6.20 -6.26 11.37
C THR A 175 5.32 -7.51 11.43
N HIS A 176 3.99 -7.36 11.58
CA HIS A 176 3.00 -8.44 11.65
C HIS A 176 3.38 -9.56 12.62
N MET A 177 3.85 -9.21 13.83
CA MET A 177 4.26 -10.21 14.79
C MET A 177 3.13 -11.16 15.19
N VAL A 178 3.26 -12.41 14.77
CA VAL A 178 2.30 -13.52 14.98
C VAL A 178 2.22 -13.99 16.45
N GLY A 179 2.97 -13.40 17.38
CA GLY A 179 3.05 -13.87 18.77
C GLY A 179 2.68 -12.86 19.87
N VAL A 180 2.64 -11.56 19.57
CA VAL A 180 2.34 -10.52 20.56
C VAL A 180 0.87 -10.13 20.40
N GLY A 181 0.00 -10.87 21.11
CA GLY A 181 -1.45 -10.64 21.03
C GLY A 181 -2.08 -11.21 19.77
N TYR A 182 -1.74 -12.47 19.41
CA TYR A 182 -2.50 -13.15 18.36
C TYR A 182 -3.96 -13.17 18.80
N PRO A 183 -4.88 -12.78 17.91
CA PRO A 183 -6.27 -12.71 18.27
C PRO A 183 -6.75 -14.08 18.76
N SER A 184 -7.19 -14.13 20.03
CA SER A 184 -7.68 -15.34 20.68
C SER A 184 -9.12 -15.65 20.26
N SER A 185 -9.81 -14.65 19.70
CA SER A 185 -11.17 -14.76 19.19
C SER A 185 -11.29 -14.34 17.72
N GLN A 186 -12.32 -14.83 17.05
CA GLN A 186 -12.65 -14.42 15.69
C GLN A 186 -12.95 -12.92 15.57
N ALA A 187 -13.51 -12.31 16.63
CA ALA A 187 -13.77 -10.87 16.68
C ALA A 187 -12.46 -10.07 16.74
N GLU A 188 -11.50 -10.50 17.57
CA GLU A 188 -10.16 -9.91 17.60
C GLU A 188 -9.43 -10.15 16.27
N MET A 189 -9.60 -11.31 15.61
CA MET A 189 -9.02 -11.58 14.29
C MET A 189 -9.58 -10.62 13.25
N ALA A 190 -10.88 -10.37 13.27
CA ALA A 190 -11.54 -9.43 12.38
C ALA A 190 -11.05 -7.99 12.63
N ALA A 191 -10.92 -7.58 13.89
CA ALA A 191 -10.41 -6.26 14.28
C ALA A 191 -8.92 -6.08 13.92
N HIS A 192 -8.08 -7.07 14.19
CA HIS A 192 -6.66 -7.10 13.83
C HIS A 192 -6.50 -7.08 12.30
N SER A 193 -7.29 -7.86 11.57
CA SER A 193 -7.29 -7.85 10.11
C SER A 193 -7.79 -6.52 9.54
N ALA A 194 -8.81 -5.91 10.16
CA ALA A 194 -9.27 -4.58 9.78
C ALA A 194 -8.20 -3.51 10.04
N PHE A 195 -7.45 -3.63 11.14
CA PHE A 195 -6.36 -2.71 11.45
C PHE A 195 -5.14 -2.90 10.52
N ILE A 196 -4.74 -4.14 10.24
CA ILE A 196 -3.71 -4.43 9.24
C ILE A 196 -4.11 -3.85 7.88
N ARG A 197 -5.39 -3.99 7.50
CA ARG A 197 -5.92 -3.36 6.29
C ARG A 197 -5.79 -1.84 6.33
N THR A 198 -5.91 -1.19 7.49
CA THR A 198 -5.75 0.27 7.60
C THR A 198 -4.30 0.77 7.52
N LEU A 199 -3.31 -0.03 7.90
CA LEU A 199 -1.89 0.29 7.62
C LEU A 199 -1.51 0.06 6.15
N GLU A 200 -2.34 -0.69 5.41
CA GLU A 200 -2.17 -1.16 4.03
C GLU A 200 -0.89 -1.98 3.78
N SER A 201 0.29 -1.41 4.01
CA SER A 201 1.60 -2.04 3.93
C SER A 201 2.65 -1.26 4.74
N PRO A 202 3.78 -1.87 5.14
CA PRO A 202 4.92 -1.16 5.72
C PRO A 202 5.43 -0.03 4.83
N HIS A 203 5.29 -0.16 3.50
CA HIS A 203 5.65 0.89 2.55
C HIS A 203 4.79 2.15 2.71
N SER A 204 3.49 2.00 2.97
CA SER A 204 2.57 3.13 3.22
C SER A 204 2.92 3.87 4.51
N TRP A 205 3.31 3.14 5.57
CA TRP A 205 3.80 3.77 6.79
C TRP A 205 5.13 4.49 6.57
N VAL A 206 6.08 3.87 5.85
CA VAL A 206 7.38 4.51 5.53
C VAL A 206 7.16 5.78 4.73
N GLU A 207 6.29 5.77 3.72
CA GLU A 207 5.94 6.97 2.97
C GLU A 207 5.37 8.06 3.87
N THR A 208 4.42 7.72 4.75
CA THR A 208 3.86 8.66 5.72
C THR A 208 4.95 9.24 6.63
N TYR A 209 5.88 8.40 7.10
CA TYR A 209 7.01 8.80 7.94
C TYR A 209 7.93 9.80 7.22
N MET A 210 8.33 9.50 6.00
CA MET A 210 9.24 10.35 5.22
C MET A 210 8.59 11.69 4.86
N ASN A 211 7.31 11.67 4.43
CA ASN A 211 6.55 12.89 4.18
C ASN A 211 6.44 13.76 5.44
N ALA A 212 6.23 13.16 6.62
CA ALA A 212 6.20 13.87 7.88
C ALA A 212 7.57 14.46 8.26
N ALA A 213 8.66 13.73 8.01
CA ALA A 213 10.03 14.19 8.22
C ALA A 213 10.37 15.39 7.30
N GLU A 214 9.84 15.40 6.07
CA GLU A 214 9.94 16.52 5.12
C GLU A 214 8.98 17.68 5.43
N GLY A 215 8.20 17.59 6.51
CA GLY A 215 7.42 18.71 7.04
C GLY A 215 5.91 18.62 6.80
N SER A 216 5.40 17.59 6.13
CA SER A 216 3.97 17.43 5.88
C SER A 216 3.17 17.35 7.19
N ILE A 217 2.32 18.35 7.42
CA ILE A 217 1.46 18.43 8.61
C ILE A 217 0.40 17.32 8.58
N VAL A 218 -0.12 17.01 7.39
CA VAL A 218 -1.10 15.95 7.16
C VAL A 218 -0.50 14.60 7.50
N SER A 219 0.71 14.31 7.00
CA SER A 219 1.40 13.05 7.32
C SER A 219 1.77 12.96 8.81
N LYS A 220 2.17 14.07 9.46
CA LYS A 220 2.39 14.11 10.91
C LYS A 220 1.12 13.75 11.69
N ALA A 221 -0.01 14.34 11.33
CA ALA A 221 -1.30 14.02 11.95
C ALA A 221 -1.66 12.54 11.75
N ARG A 222 -1.47 12.03 10.52
CA ARG A 222 -1.72 10.62 10.19
C ARG A 222 -0.90 9.64 11.03
N LEU A 223 0.41 9.88 11.19
CA LEU A 223 1.25 9.03 12.06
C LEU A 223 0.71 8.99 13.50
N LYS A 224 0.28 10.13 14.03
CA LYS A 224 -0.28 10.21 15.38
C LYS A 224 -1.62 9.49 15.52
N ASN A 225 -2.51 9.60 14.53
CA ASN A 225 -3.73 8.79 14.50
C ASN A 225 -3.43 7.28 14.43
N ILE A 226 -2.42 6.88 13.65
CA ILE A 226 -1.96 5.47 13.59
C ILE A 226 -1.47 5.01 14.97
N GLU A 227 -0.54 5.75 15.58
CA GLU A 227 0.00 5.44 16.93
C GLU A 227 -1.13 5.35 17.97
N LEU A 228 -2.06 6.30 17.96
CA LEU A 228 -3.20 6.34 18.88
C LEU A 228 -4.11 5.13 18.71
N LYS A 229 -4.38 4.73 17.47
CA LYS A 229 -5.23 3.57 17.20
C LYS A 229 -4.54 2.26 17.58
N ILE A 230 -3.23 2.15 17.40
CA ILE A 230 -2.43 1.01 17.87
C ILE A 230 -2.52 0.90 19.39
N LEU A 231 -2.28 1.99 20.10
CA LEU A 231 -2.35 2.00 21.56
C LEU A 231 -3.75 1.73 22.09
N SER A 232 -4.77 2.25 21.41
CA SER A 232 -6.19 2.04 21.76
C SER A 232 -6.70 0.66 21.36
N SER A 233 -5.92 -0.14 20.61
CA SER A 233 -6.31 -1.50 20.26
C SER A 233 -6.07 -2.43 21.46
N ASN A 234 -7.15 -2.97 22.01
CA ASN A 234 -7.11 -3.89 23.14
C ASN A 234 -6.33 -5.16 22.73
N GLY A 235 -5.08 -5.29 23.18
CA GLY A 235 -4.26 -6.49 22.98
C GLY A 235 -2.78 -6.19 22.79
N VAL A 236 -2.44 -5.34 21.81
CA VAL A 236 -1.04 -5.14 21.40
C VAL A 236 -0.27 -4.31 22.42
N ALA A 237 -0.82 -3.16 22.82
CA ALA A 237 -0.19 -2.28 23.79
C ALA A 237 -0.04 -2.95 25.16
N GLY A 238 -1.07 -3.68 25.61
CA GLY A 238 -1.03 -4.45 26.85
C GLY A 238 0.02 -5.57 26.83
N ALA A 239 0.07 -6.36 25.74
CA ALA A 239 1.07 -7.42 25.59
C ALA A 239 2.50 -6.86 25.53
N VAL A 240 2.71 -5.74 24.83
CA VAL A 240 4.00 -5.05 24.80
C VAL A 240 4.40 -4.52 26.17
N ALA A 241 3.47 -3.87 26.88
CA ALA A 241 3.74 -3.35 28.21
C ALA A 241 4.09 -4.48 29.20
N GLN A 242 3.39 -5.62 29.12
CA GLN A 242 3.70 -6.81 29.92
C GLN A 242 5.08 -7.40 29.58
N MET A 243 5.41 -7.50 28.28
CA MET A 243 6.71 -7.98 27.80
C MET A 243 7.87 -7.10 28.30
N LEU A 244 7.72 -5.77 28.21
CA LEU A 244 8.77 -4.82 28.59
C LEU A 244 8.95 -4.70 30.11
N SER A 245 7.89 -4.94 30.88
CA SER A 245 7.90 -4.77 32.34
C SER A 245 8.36 -6.01 33.10
N GLY A 246 8.76 -7.08 32.42
CA GLY A 246 9.35 -8.27 33.05
C GLY A 246 8.41 -9.01 34.03
N GLY A 247 7.08 -8.89 33.84
CA GLY A 247 6.09 -9.57 34.69
C GLY A 247 5.40 -8.71 35.76
N SER A 248 5.46 -7.37 35.66
CA SER A 248 4.58 -6.49 36.47
C SER A 248 3.11 -6.90 36.33
N THR A 249 2.29 -6.57 37.35
CA THR A 249 0.84 -6.82 37.30
C THR A 249 0.21 -6.15 36.06
N ILE A 250 -0.76 -6.84 35.46
CA ILE A 250 -1.48 -6.38 34.25
C ILE A 250 -2.08 -4.99 34.46
N ASP A 251 -2.52 -4.68 35.68
CA ASP A 251 -3.14 -3.40 36.05
C ASP A 251 -2.18 -2.20 35.90
N ASN A 252 -0.90 -2.36 36.26
CA ASN A 252 0.09 -1.28 36.13
C ASN A 252 0.42 -1.00 34.67
N ALA A 253 0.53 -2.05 33.85
CA ALA A 253 0.73 -1.93 32.41
C ALA A 253 -0.47 -1.24 31.74
N ALA A 254 -1.69 -1.58 32.16
CA ALA A 254 -2.91 -0.96 31.66
C ALA A 254 -2.96 0.54 31.99
N ALA A 255 -2.61 0.94 33.22
CA ALA A 255 -2.59 2.33 33.64
C ALA A 255 -1.61 3.17 32.79
N GLN A 256 -0.40 2.67 32.54
CA GLN A 256 0.60 3.34 31.70
C GLN A 256 0.12 3.52 30.25
N VAL A 257 -0.52 2.49 29.67
CA VAL A 257 -1.10 2.58 28.33
C VAL A 257 -2.19 3.65 28.29
N GLN A 258 -3.06 3.74 29.30
CA GLN A 258 -4.12 4.75 29.35
C GLN A 258 -3.57 6.19 29.45
N GLU A 259 -2.50 6.40 30.22
CA GLU A 259 -1.84 7.71 30.31
C GLU A 259 -1.28 8.16 28.95
N GLU A 260 -0.57 7.28 28.24
CA GLU A 260 -0.04 7.59 26.91
C GLU A 260 -1.17 7.79 25.89
N ILE A 261 -2.27 7.04 25.96
CA ILE A 261 -3.46 7.27 25.12
C ILE A 261 -4.02 8.67 25.36
N ALA A 262 -4.17 9.10 26.63
CA ALA A 262 -4.71 10.41 26.96
C ALA A 262 -3.84 11.54 26.40
N LYS A 263 -2.51 11.44 26.60
CA LYS A 263 -1.54 12.39 26.05
C LYS A 263 -1.58 12.44 24.52
N LEU A 264 -1.53 11.28 23.88
CA LEU A 264 -1.51 11.19 22.43
C LEU A 264 -2.82 11.65 21.80
N THR A 265 -3.95 11.47 22.49
CA THR A 265 -5.27 11.99 22.06
C THR A 265 -5.24 13.52 21.96
N GLN A 266 -4.66 14.22 22.94
CA GLN A 266 -4.53 15.67 22.89
C GLN A 266 -3.61 16.12 21.75
N GLU A 267 -2.41 15.54 21.63
CA GLU A 267 -1.45 15.86 20.56
C GLU A 267 -2.07 15.65 19.16
N THR A 268 -2.80 14.54 19.01
CA THR A 268 -3.46 14.17 17.75
C THR A 268 -4.58 15.15 17.39
N ALA A 269 -5.37 15.61 18.37
CA ALA A 269 -6.44 16.59 18.13
C ALA A 269 -5.88 17.92 17.60
N GLU A 270 -4.80 18.43 18.20
CA GLU A 270 -4.15 19.67 17.77
C GLU A 270 -3.56 19.56 16.36
N LEU A 271 -2.92 18.42 16.06
CA LEU A 271 -2.36 18.17 14.72
C LEU A 271 -3.45 18.00 13.67
N ASN A 272 -4.55 17.33 13.98
CA ASN A 272 -5.69 17.19 13.08
C ASN A 272 -6.30 18.55 12.72
N GLU A 273 -6.40 19.48 13.68
CA GLU A 273 -6.88 20.85 13.40
C GLU A 273 -5.92 21.61 12.47
N LYS A 274 -4.61 21.52 12.73
CA LYS A 274 -3.58 22.14 11.86
C LYS A 274 -3.61 21.54 10.46
N ALA A 275 -3.73 20.23 10.35
CA ALA A 275 -3.78 19.52 9.08
C ALA A 275 -5.03 19.89 8.27
N ALA A 276 -6.21 19.98 8.90
CA ALA A 276 -7.44 20.41 8.23
C ALA A 276 -7.37 21.87 7.74
N LYS A 277 -6.71 22.77 8.50
CA LYS A 277 -6.47 24.15 8.04
C LYS A 277 -5.52 24.19 6.85
N TYR A 278 -4.45 23.39 6.90
CA TYR A 278 -3.45 23.29 5.85
C TYR A 278 -4.04 22.74 4.54
N GLU A 279 -4.81 21.65 4.61
CA GLU A 279 -5.50 21.07 3.45
C GLU A 279 -6.40 22.09 2.75
N ARG A 280 -7.23 22.82 3.49
CA ARG A 280 -8.06 23.91 2.94
C ARG A 280 -7.24 25.02 2.29
N GLN A 281 -6.04 25.32 2.80
CA GLN A 281 -5.16 26.30 2.19
C GLN A 281 -4.59 25.78 0.86
N GLN A 282 -4.18 24.52 0.81
CA GLN A 282 -3.68 23.91 -0.42
C GLN A 282 -4.77 23.77 -1.49
N GLU A 283 -6.00 23.39 -1.12
CA GLU A 283 -7.14 23.36 -2.04
C GLU A 283 -7.40 24.74 -2.65
N LYS A 284 -7.43 25.79 -1.82
CA LYS A 284 -7.56 27.18 -2.31
C LYS A 284 -6.42 27.58 -3.22
N ALA A 285 -5.18 27.18 -2.91
CA ALA A 285 -4.03 27.47 -3.74
C ALA A 285 -4.12 26.75 -5.10
N LEU A 286 -4.58 25.51 -5.13
CA LEU A 286 -4.82 24.75 -6.35
C LEU A 286 -5.92 25.38 -7.21
N ASP A 287 -7.05 25.77 -6.61
CA ASP A 287 -8.15 26.43 -7.33
C ASP A 287 -7.75 27.81 -7.86
N LYS A 288 -6.98 28.56 -7.07
CA LYS A 288 -6.38 29.82 -7.50
C LYS A 288 -5.43 29.61 -8.68
N TRP A 289 -4.53 28.64 -8.58
CA TRP A 289 -3.60 28.31 -9.67
C TRP A 289 -4.34 27.91 -10.95
N ARG A 290 -5.40 27.10 -10.85
CA ARG A 290 -6.23 26.70 -12.00
C ARG A 290 -6.94 27.88 -12.65
N SER A 291 -7.46 28.81 -11.85
CA SER A 291 -8.20 29.97 -12.36
C SER A 291 -7.31 31.08 -12.91
N GLU A 292 -6.14 31.32 -12.31
CA GLU A 292 -5.26 32.43 -12.70
C GLU A 292 -4.32 32.11 -13.85
N THR A 293 -3.83 30.86 -13.96
CA THR A 293 -2.84 30.53 -15.00
C THR A 293 -3.45 30.35 -16.39
N GLY A 294 -4.73 29.98 -16.47
CA GLY A 294 -5.39 29.61 -17.73
C GLY A 294 -4.67 28.50 -18.50
N ALA A 295 -3.74 27.78 -17.85
CA ALA A 295 -2.84 26.84 -18.52
C ALA A 295 -3.63 25.66 -19.10
N LEU A 296 -4.68 25.23 -18.39
CA LEU A 296 -5.54 24.13 -18.83
C LEU A 296 -6.35 24.54 -20.06
N GLU A 297 -6.91 25.75 -20.06
CA GLU A 297 -7.65 26.32 -21.18
C GLU A 297 -6.75 26.50 -22.40
N LYS A 298 -5.49 26.91 -22.21
CA LYS A 298 -4.49 27.01 -23.27
C LYS A 298 -4.24 25.66 -23.94
N TYR A 299 -4.01 24.59 -23.18
CA TYR A 299 -3.81 23.25 -23.75
C TYR A 299 -5.10 22.69 -24.38
N GLU A 300 -6.26 23.01 -23.82
CA GLU A 300 -7.55 22.62 -24.41
C GLU A 300 -7.86 23.36 -25.70
N ALA A 301 -7.39 24.60 -25.87
CA ALA A 301 -7.53 25.37 -27.10
C ALA A 301 -6.43 25.06 -28.14
N ALA A 302 -5.30 24.49 -27.71
CA ALA A 302 -4.18 24.15 -28.60
C ALA A 302 -4.61 23.21 -29.73
N ALA A 303 -4.07 23.41 -30.93
CA ALA A 303 -4.41 22.59 -32.09
C ALA A 303 -4.07 21.10 -31.88
N LEU A 304 -2.93 20.82 -31.23
CA LEU A 304 -2.47 19.47 -30.92
C LEU A 304 -3.00 19.03 -29.56
N LYS A 305 -3.71 17.91 -29.55
CA LYS A 305 -4.20 17.25 -28.33
C LYS A 305 -3.22 16.20 -27.84
N LEU A 306 -3.46 15.66 -26.65
CA LEU A 306 -2.57 14.68 -26.02
C LEU A 306 -2.29 13.47 -26.93
N ASP A 307 -3.32 12.93 -27.59
CA ASP A 307 -3.19 11.85 -28.57
C ASP A 307 -2.35 12.23 -29.78
N ASP A 308 -2.52 13.45 -30.31
CA ASP A 308 -1.68 13.94 -31.41
C ASP A 308 -0.21 14.02 -31.01
N LEU A 309 0.06 14.58 -29.82
CA LEU A 309 1.43 14.72 -29.29
C LEU A 309 2.07 13.34 -29.06
N LEU A 310 1.31 12.39 -28.51
CA LEU A 310 1.77 11.02 -28.29
C LEU A 310 2.10 10.31 -29.61
N LEU A 311 1.20 10.32 -30.60
CA LEU A 311 1.43 9.66 -31.89
C LEU A 311 2.62 10.25 -32.66
N ARG A 312 2.91 11.53 -32.43
CA ARG A 312 4.08 12.23 -32.98
C ARG A 312 5.39 11.98 -32.23
N ASN A 313 5.36 11.26 -31.11
CA ASN A 313 6.48 11.15 -30.17
C ASN A 313 6.98 12.52 -29.67
N ASP A 314 6.10 13.52 -29.53
CA ASP A 314 6.45 14.82 -28.94
C ASP A 314 6.54 14.69 -27.42
N ARG A 315 7.62 14.07 -26.95
CA ARG A 315 7.90 13.80 -25.53
C ARG A 315 7.87 15.07 -24.69
N LYS A 316 8.48 16.15 -25.20
CA LYS A 316 8.49 17.44 -24.51
C LYS A 316 7.09 18.03 -24.41
N GLY A 317 6.34 18.07 -25.51
CA GLY A 317 4.96 18.58 -25.50
C GLY A 317 4.04 17.78 -24.58
N VAL A 318 4.18 16.45 -24.55
CA VAL A 318 3.47 15.58 -23.61
C VAL A 318 3.86 15.88 -22.17
N ARG A 319 5.17 15.96 -21.85
CA ARG A 319 5.67 16.30 -20.51
C ARG A 319 5.15 17.67 -20.03
N ASP A 320 5.24 18.70 -20.86
CA ASP A 320 4.77 20.06 -20.51
C ASP A 320 3.24 20.10 -20.30
N MET A 321 2.49 19.34 -21.10
CA MET A 321 1.04 19.22 -20.93
C MET A 321 0.71 18.50 -19.62
N LEU A 322 1.29 17.32 -19.38
CA LEU A 322 1.03 16.55 -18.16
C LEU A 322 1.42 17.30 -16.90
N GLU A 323 2.59 17.96 -16.89
CA GLU A 323 3.05 18.78 -15.77
C GLU A 323 2.05 19.87 -15.42
N ALA A 324 1.37 20.47 -16.39
CA ALA A 324 0.34 21.46 -16.12
C ALA A 324 -0.93 20.86 -15.47
N TYR A 325 -1.29 19.60 -15.72
CA TYR A 325 -2.51 19.03 -15.14
C TYR A 325 -2.30 18.37 -13.77
N LEU A 326 -1.06 18.12 -13.35
CA LEU A 326 -0.77 17.50 -12.06
C LEU A 326 -1.03 18.48 -10.90
N PRO A 327 -1.72 18.05 -9.83
CA PRO A 327 -2.09 18.92 -8.71
C PRO A 327 -0.93 19.09 -7.69
N TRP A 328 0.20 19.65 -8.13
CA TRP A 328 1.45 19.75 -7.34
C TRP A 328 1.26 20.34 -5.94
N GLN A 329 0.37 21.31 -5.78
CA GLN A 329 0.17 22.05 -4.54
C GLN A 329 -0.40 21.18 -3.41
N ILE A 330 -1.06 20.06 -3.74
CA ILE A 330 -1.67 19.15 -2.77
C ILE A 330 -0.97 17.78 -2.73
N MET A 331 0.13 17.61 -3.47
CA MET A 331 0.91 16.38 -3.47
C MET A 331 1.78 16.28 -2.22
N GLU A 332 1.85 15.09 -1.65
CA GLU A 332 2.82 14.79 -0.60
C GLU A 332 4.24 14.71 -1.21
N PRO A 333 5.30 14.96 -0.43
CA PRO A 333 6.67 15.05 -0.96
C PRO A 333 7.14 13.83 -1.77
N MET A 334 6.89 12.60 -1.30
CA MET A 334 7.28 11.39 -2.03
C MET A 334 6.50 11.21 -3.35
N GLU A 335 5.21 11.52 -3.35
CA GLU A 335 4.40 11.51 -4.58
C GLU A 335 4.92 12.56 -5.58
N TYR A 336 5.24 13.76 -5.11
CA TYR A 336 5.82 14.82 -5.94
C TYR A 336 7.10 14.35 -6.64
N LYS A 337 8.02 13.70 -5.88
CA LYS A 337 9.26 13.12 -6.42
C LYS A 337 8.99 12.06 -7.47
N ALA A 338 8.08 11.13 -7.20
CA ALA A 338 7.73 10.06 -8.13
C ALA A 338 7.24 10.62 -9.47
N TRP A 339 6.33 11.61 -9.45
CA TRP A 339 5.83 12.25 -10.66
C TRP A 339 6.90 13.06 -11.40
N LYS A 340 7.78 13.77 -10.68
CA LYS A 340 8.87 14.52 -11.33
C LYS A 340 9.89 13.62 -12.01
N ASN A 341 10.34 12.57 -11.32
CA ASN A 341 11.26 11.59 -11.90
C ASN A 341 10.65 10.92 -13.15
N TRP A 342 9.35 10.60 -13.10
CA TRP A 342 8.63 10.05 -14.25
C TRP A 342 8.51 11.04 -15.42
N LEU A 343 8.15 12.31 -15.18
CA LEU A 343 8.07 13.34 -16.23
C LEU A 343 9.44 13.59 -16.88
N GLU A 344 10.51 13.58 -16.09
CA GLU A 344 11.88 13.68 -16.60
C GLU A 344 12.22 12.49 -17.50
N ALA A 345 11.88 11.27 -17.09
CA ALA A 345 12.09 10.07 -17.89
C ALA A 345 11.24 10.03 -19.19
N ILE A 346 10.13 10.77 -19.26
CA ILE A 346 9.40 10.97 -20.52
C ILE A 346 10.22 11.82 -21.49
N GLU A 347 10.67 12.99 -21.05
CA GLU A 347 11.35 13.98 -21.90
C GLU A 347 12.77 13.50 -22.28
N HIS A 348 13.45 12.87 -21.32
CA HIS A 348 14.85 12.44 -21.42
C HIS A 348 15.01 10.97 -21.03
N PRO A 349 14.53 10.01 -21.86
CA PRO A 349 14.67 8.60 -21.57
C PRO A 349 16.15 8.15 -21.64
N ASP A 350 16.57 7.35 -20.66
CA ASP A 350 17.86 6.68 -20.65
C ASP A 350 17.79 5.41 -21.49
N LEU A 351 18.39 5.45 -22.68
CA LEU A 351 18.41 4.34 -23.62
C LEU A 351 19.36 3.21 -23.19
N THR A 352 20.22 3.43 -22.20
CA THR A 352 21.13 2.42 -21.66
C THR A 352 20.48 1.58 -20.56
N LYS A 353 19.44 2.12 -19.92
CA LYS A 353 18.67 1.47 -18.85
C LYS A 353 17.22 1.31 -19.29
N GLN A 354 17.00 0.31 -20.15
CA GLN A 354 15.68 0.00 -20.67
C GLN A 354 15.14 -1.31 -20.13
N THR A 355 13.87 -1.30 -19.81
CA THR A 355 13.12 -2.45 -19.32
C THR A 355 12.13 -2.91 -20.38
N VAL A 356 12.12 -4.21 -20.68
CA VAL A 356 11.12 -4.83 -21.54
C VAL A 356 10.02 -5.43 -20.68
N ALA A 357 8.76 -5.11 -21.01
CA ALA A 357 7.62 -5.60 -20.25
C ALA A 357 6.41 -5.91 -21.14
N PHE A 358 5.51 -6.74 -20.63
CA PHE A 358 4.31 -7.22 -21.31
C PHE A 358 3.05 -6.70 -20.64
N ARG A 359 2.02 -6.41 -21.43
CA ARG A 359 0.68 -6.07 -20.93
C ARG A 359 -0.36 -6.80 -21.78
N GLY A 360 -1.26 -7.51 -21.10
CA GLY A 360 -2.50 -7.96 -21.72
C GLY A 360 -3.50 -6.81 -21.80
N LEU A 361 -4.16 -6.67 -22.93
CA LEU A 361 -5.18 -5.63 -23.16
C LEU A 361 -6.56 -6.26 -23.30
N ASP A 362 -7.54 -5.63 -22.66
CA ASP A 362 -8.97 -5.90 -22.88
C ASP A 362 -9.62 -4.64 -23.45
N TYR A 363 -10.11 -4.71 -24.69
CA TYR A 363 -10.73 -3.57 -25.39
C TYR A 363 -12.02 -3.06 -24.76
N LYS A 364 -12.57 -3.76 -23.76
CA LYS A 364 -13.63 -3.20 -22.91
C LYS A 364 -13.12 -2.04 -22.06
N THR A 365 -11.84 -2.06 -21.68
CA THR A 365 -11.23 -1.09 -20.76
C THR A 365 -10.08 -0.30 -21.40
N ASP A 366 -9.29 -0.95 -22.24
CA ASP A 366 -8.13 -0.39 -22.90
C ASP A 366 -8.49 0.19 -24.27
N LYS A 367 -7.91 1.35 -24.60
CA LYS A 367 -8.06 1.98 -25.90
C LYS A 367 -6.70 2.16 -26.56
N ILE A 368 -6.59 1.67 -27.79
CA ILE A 368 -5.40 1.83 -28.62
C ILE A 368 -5.55 3.10 -29.47
N GLN A 369 -4.54 3.97 -29.45
CA GLN A 369 -4.41 5.02 -30.45
C GLN A 369 -3.58 4.47 -31.61
N ARG A 370 -4.11 4.56 -32.83
CA ARG A 370 -3.47 4.01 -34.03
C ARG A 370 -3.29 5.11 -35.07
N GLU A 371 -2.11 5.16 -35.67
CA GLU A 371 -1.82 6.00 -36.84
C GLU A 371 -1.14 5.14 -37.90
N MET A 372 -1.71 5.10 -39.11
CA MET A 372 -1.05 4.45 -40.24
C MET A 372 -0.03 5.42 -40.85
N THR A 373 1.22 5.01 -40.91
CA THR A 373 2.30 5.79 -41.52
C THR A 373 2.94 5.04 -42.68
N ALA A 374 3.78 5.73 -43.47
CA ALA A 374 4.53 5.08 -44.55
C ALA A 374 5.45 3.93 -44.07
N LYS A 375 5.79 3.90 -42.77
CA LYS A 375 6.62 2.86 -42.14
C LYS A 375 5.80 1.75 -41.46
N GLY A 376 4.47 1.81 -41.55
CA GLY A 376 3.53 0.91 -40.87
C GLY A 376 2.72 1.61 -39.78
N GLU A 377 1.99 0.81 -39.00
CA GLU A 377 1.16 1.30 -37.88
C GLU A 377 2.03 1.75 -36.71
N LYS A 378 1.67 2.91 -36.15
CA LYS A 378 2.13 3.38 -34.85
C LYS A 378 1.04 3.19 -33.81
N PHE A 379 1.45 2.80 -32.61
CA PHE A 379 0.55 2.56 -31.49
C PHE A 379 0.92 3.44 -30.31
N ALA A 380 -0.07 4.12 -29.71
CA ALA A 380 0.10 4.76 -28.41
C ALA A 380 -0.97 4.26 -27.45
N PHE A 381 -0.63 4.21 -26.16
CA PHE A 381 -1.54 3.74 -25.12
C PHE A 381 -1.67 4.77 -24.01
N MET A 382 -2.85 4.81 -23.40
CA MET A 382 -3.15 5.68 -22.28
C MET A 382 -3.85 4.89 -21.17
N SER A 383 -3.64 5.31 -19.92
CA SER A 383 -4.26 4.70 -18.75
C SER A 383 -5.78 4.83 -18.76
N THR A 384 -6.45 3.96 -17.99
CA THR A 384 -7.92 3.86 -18.00
C THR A 384 -8.61 5.14 -17.53
N VAL A 385 -7.96 5.94 -16.68
CA VAL A 385 -8.47 7.26 -16.28
C VAL A 385 -8.62 8.21 -17.48
N LEU A 386 -7.72 8.10 -18.46
CA LEU A 386 -7.75 8.89 -19.68
C LEU A 386 -8.66 8.29 -20.75
N THR A 387 -8.93 6.99 -20.75
CA THR A 387 -9.70 6.34 -21.82
C THR A 387 -11.19 6.13 -21.51
N LYS A 388 -11.56 6.04 -20.22
CA LYS A 388 -12.91 5.68 -19.76
C LYS A 388 -14.01 6.71 -20.08
N ASN A 389 -13.72 8.00 -19.89
CA ASN A 389 -14.72 9.07 -20.00
C ASN A 389 -14.93 9.55 -21.45
N GLN A 390 -15.82 10.52 -21.68
CA GLN A 390 -16.03 11.18 -22.98
C GLN A 390 -15.23 12.49 -23.09
N GLY A 391 -15.05 13.01 -24.31
CA GLY A 391 -14.29 14.24 -24.59
C GLY A 391 -12.84 13.99 -25.03
N SER A 392 -12.09 15.04 -25.37
CA SER A 392 -10.67 14.94 -25.76
C SER A 392 -9.81 14.38 -24.62
N TYR A 393 -8.76 13.64 -24.93
CA TYR A 393 -7.85 13.09 -23.91
C TYR A 393 -7.19 14.20 -23.06
N THR A 394 -6.86 15.35 -23.65
CA THR A 394 -6.36 16.53 -22.92
C THR A 394 -7.33 16.99 -21.82
N ARG A 395 -8.61 17.21 -22.13
CA ARG A 395 -9.63 17.58 -21.13
C ARG A 395 -9.76 16.55 -20.00
N ARG A 396 -9.56 15.26 -20.28
CA ARG A 396 -9.66 14.19 -19.27
C ARG A 396 -8.51 14.23 -18.26
N LEU A 397 -7.41 14.90 -18.55
CA LEU A 397 -6.34 15.16 -17.58
C LEU A 397 -6.83 15.98 -16.37
N ARG A 398 -7.93 16.76 -16.49
CA ARG A 398 -8.57 17.42 -15.33
C ARG A 398 -8.98 16.43 -14.24
N SER A 399 -9.26 15.18 -14.62
CA SER A 399 -9.70 14.14 -13.70
C SER A 399 -8.57 13.57 -12.82
N LEU A 400 -7.30 13.87 -13.12
CA LEU A 400 -6.16 13.35 -12.34
C LEU A 400 -6.26 13.75 -10.87
N SER A 401 -6.63 15.00 -10.59
CA SER A 401 -6.80 15.49 -9.22
C SER A 401 -7.97 14.84 -8.49
N THR A 402 -9.10 14.65 -9.16
CA THR A 402 -10.26 13.98 -8.55
C THR A 402 -10.00 12.49 -8.33
N ASN A 403 -9.33 11.81 -9.26
CA ASN A 403 -9.02 10.38 -9.11
C ASN A 403 -7.89 10.14 -8.11
N ARG A 404 -6.94 11.08 -7.97
CA ARG A 404 -5.95 11.05 -6.91
C ARG A 404 -6.59 10.93 -5.52
N LEU A 405 -7.63 11.73 -5.24
CA LEU A 405 -8.35 11.65 -3.96
C LEU A 405 -9.10 10.32 -3.81
N LYS A 406 -9.73 9.83 -4.88
CA LYS A 406 -10.50 8.58 -4.85
C LYS A 406 -9.64 7.33 -4.65
N ASN A 407 -8.43 7.34 -5.21
CA ASN A 407 -7.54 6.18 -5.22
C ASN A 407 -6.44 6.30 -4.16
N GLY A 408 -6.42 7.39 -3.39
CA GLY A 408 -5.29 7.77 -2.55
C GLY A 408 -5.49 7.61 -1.05
N ASP A 409 -6.71 7.33 -0.58
CA ASP A 409 -7.03 7.25 0.85
C ASP A 409 -8.07 6.16 1.17
N ASP A 410 -7.78 4.91 0.77
CA ASP A 410 -8.59 3.74 1.15
C ASP A 410 -8.62 3.53 2.68
N GLY A 411 -7.68 4.12 3.41
CA GLY A 411 -7.56 4.03 4.86
C GLY A 411 -8.52 4.95 5.63
N GLN A 412 -9.07 6.01 5.02
CA GLN A 412 -9.86 7.03 5.72
C GLN A 412 -11.08 6.45 6.45
N ALA A 413 -11.77 5.49 5.81
CA ALA A 413 -12.94 4.83 6.37
C ALA A 413 -12.63 4.07 7.67
N GLY A 414 -11.40 3.61 7.83
CA GLY A 414 -10.96 2.85 8.99
C GLY A 414 -10.58 3.70 10.19
N PHE A 415 -10.14 4.95 10.00
CA PHE A 415 -9.75 5.84 11.10
C PHE A 415 -10.79 6.89 11.48
N GLY A 416 -11.83 7.09 10.66
CA GLY A 416 -12.81 8.17 10.89
C GLY A 416 -12.19 9.56 10.81
N GLU A 417 -11.06 9.66 10.10
CA GLU A 417 -10.28 10.88 9.97
C GLU A 417 -10.99 11.89 9.09
N LYS A 418 -10.90 13.18 9.47
CA LYS A 418 -11.47 14.29 8.71
C LYS A 418 -10.52 14.85 7.65
N VAL A 419 -9.24 14.47 7.69
CA VAL A 419 -8.17 14.99 6.83
C VAL A 419 -7.72 13.87 5.90
N VAL A 420 -7.58 14.16 4.62
CA VAL A 420 -7.18 13.17 3.61
C VAL A 420 -5.65 13.13 3.51
N ASN A 421 -5.04 11.96 3.64
CA ASN A 421 -3.59 11.77 3.44
C ASN A 421 -3.32 10.88 2.22
N VAL A 422 -3.29 11.50 1.04
CA VAL A 422 -3.05 10.77 -0.20
C VAL A 422 -1.58 10.43 -0.39
N LYS A 423 -1.30 9.12 -0.55
CA LYS A 423 0.04 8.56 -0.76
C LYS A 423 0.18 7.88 -2.11
N ILE A 424 1.38 7.85 -2.66
CA ILE A 424 1.64 7.16 -3.93
C ILE A 424 1.56 5.63 -3.75
N THR A 425 2.01 5.09 -2.60
CA THR A 425 1.85 3.65 -2.28
C THR A 425 0.39 3.22 -2.20
N ASP A 426 -0.50 4.11 -1.74
CA ASP A 426 -1.93 3.82 -1.63
C ASP A 426 -2.55 3.82 -3.02
N GLN A 427 -2.14 4.74 -3.90
CA GLN A 427 -2.53 4.71 -5.32
C GLN A 427 -2.05 3.44 -6.04
N PHE A 428 -0.86 2.95 -5.73
CA PHE A 428 -0.36 1.67 -6.25
C PHE A 428 -1.17 0.47 -5.75
N THR A 429 -1.53 0.48 -4.47
CA THR A 429 -2.36 -0.56 -3.85
C THR A 429 -3.78 -0.54 -4.43
N ALA A 430 -4.38 0.64 -4.57
CA ALA A 430 -5.70 0.83 -5.16
C ALA A 430 -5.73 0.36 -6.62
N HIS A 431 -4.69 0.66 -7.40
CA HIS A 431 -4.60 0.19 -8.78
C HIS A 431 -4.57 -1.33 -8.88
N ALA A 432 -3.80 -2.00 -8.02
CA ALA A 432 -3.75 -3.44 -7.97
C ALA A 432 -5.14 -4.04 -7.68
N ARG A 433 -5.93 -3.42 -6.78
CA ARG A 433 -7.30 -3.85 -6.44
C ARG A 433 -8.30 -3.60 -7.57
N ASP A 434 -8.33 -2.38 -8.09
CA ASP A 434 -9.20 -1.98 -9.19
C ASP A 434 -8.42 -1.09 -10.18
N PRO A 435 -7.93 -1.67 -11.29
CA PRO A 435 -7.18 -0.90 -12.26
C PRO A 435 -8.07 0.06 -13.08
N LYS A 436 -9.41 0.01 -12.91
CA LYS A 436 -10.34 0.88 -13.63
C LYS A 436 -10.28 2.29 -13.03
N ALA A 437 -10.10 3.29 -13.89
CA ALA A 437 -9.90 4.69 -13.52
C ALA A 437 -8.60 4.97 -12.76
N SER A 438 -7.61 4.09 -12.88
CA SER A 438 -6.27 4.34 -12.39
C SER A 438 -5.47 5.24 -13.33
N SER A 439 -4.54 5.99 -12.74
CA SER A 439 -3.51 6.74 -13.45
C SER A 439 -2.37 5.86 -13.98
N PHE A 440 -2.41 4.54 -13.77
CA PHE A 440 -1.37 3.60 -14.17
C PHE A 440 -1.85 2.60 -15.22
N LEU A 441 -0.88 2.12 -16.00
CA LEU A 441 -0.97 0.93 -16.84
C LEU A 441 -0.11 -0.15 -16.18
N SER A 442 -0.71 -1.30 -15.82
CA SER A 442 0.01 -2.49 -15.37
C SER A 442 0.76 -3.17 -16.51
N PHE A 443 2.00 -3.55 -16.22
CA PHE A 443 2.86 -4.40 -17.03
C PHE A 443 3.43 -5.52 -16.15
N THR A 444 4.04 -6.51 -16.75
CA THR A 444 4.73 -7.61 -16.06
C THR A 444 5.93 -8.08 -16.87
N PHE A 445 6.90 -8.66 -16.17
CA PHE A 445 8.01 -9.38 -16.81
C PHE A 445 7.59 -10.74 -17.37
N ASP A 446 6.52 -11.33 -16.84
CA ASP A 446 6.05 -12.65 -17.24
C ASP A 446 5.00 -12.55 -18.37
N PRO A 447 5.35 -12.89 -19.62
CA PRO A 447 4.39 -12.85 -20.72
C PRO A 447 3.19 -13.77 -20.49
N SER A 448 3.33 -14.84 -19.70
CA SER A 448 2.24 -15.77 -19.37
C SER A 448 1.27 -15.18 -18.35
N VAL A 449 1.72 -14.26 -17.49
CA VAL A 449 0.82 -13.43 -16.68
C VAL A 449 0.04 -12.48 -17.58
N ALA A 450 0.72 -11.75 -18.47
CA ALA A 450 0.08 -10.82 -19.40
C ALA A 450 -0.98 -11.52 -20.29
N ASN A 451 -0.73 -12.75 -20.74
CA ASN A 451 -1.65 -13.55 -21.55
C ASN A 451 -2.99 -13.87 -20.84
N ARG A 452 -3.02 -13.82 -19.50
CA ARG A 452 -4.25 -14.04 -18.72
C ARG A 452 -5.22 -12.87 -18.82
N PHE A 453 -4.70 -11.66 -19.08
CA PHE A 453 -5.46 -10.41 -19.14
C PHE A 453 -5.90 -10.02 -20.55
N LEU A 454 -5.69 -10.88 -21.55
CA LEU A 454 -6.19 -10.64 -22.90
C LEU A 454 -7.72 -10.69 -22.93
N GLY A 455 -8.33 -9.65 -23.49
CA GLY A 455 -9.75 -9.68 -23.83
C GLY A 455 -10.06 -10.79 -24.84
N GLY A 456 -11.07 -11.60 -24.53
CA GLY A 456 -11.55 -12.66 -25.43
C GLY A 456 -12.21 -12.09 -26.70
N GLU A 457 -12.51 -12.96 -27.66
CA GLU A 457 -13.24 -12.54 -28.86
C GLU A 457 -14.61 -11.95 -28.53
N VAL A 458 -15.03 -10.96 -29.33
CA VAL A 458 -16.35 -10.35 -29.22
C VAL A 458 -17.07 -10.41 -30.57
N MET A 459 -18.34 -10.75 -30.55
CA MET A 459 -19.19 -10.68 -31.74
C MET A 459 -19.50 -9.22 -32.05
N LYS A 460 -19.15 -8.75 -33.24
CA LYS A 460 -19.55 -7.43 -33.75
C LYS A 460 -20.20 -7.57 -35.11
N LYS A 461 -21.23 -6.76 -35.36
CA LYS A 461 -21.83 -6.63 -36.70
C LYS A 461 -20.93 -5.79 -37.59
N VAL A 462 -20.22 -6.44 -38.50
CA VAL A 462 -19.42 -5.78 -39.54
C VAL A 462 -20.21 -5.88 -40.84
N LYS A 463 -20.65 -4.74 -41.39
CA LYS A 463 -21.50 -4.68 -42.59
C LYS A 463 -22.77 -5.56 -42.48
N GLY A 464 -23.37 -5.61 -41.29
CA GLY A 464 -24.60 -6.38 -41.02
C GLY A 464 -24.38 -7.87 -40.70
N VAL A 465 -23.16 -8.38 -40.80
CA VAL A 465 -22.82 -9.78 -40.51
C VAL A 465 -22.14 -9.89 -39.15
N ASP A 466 -22.63 -10.80 -38.31
CA ASP A 466 -22.00 -11.12 -37.03
C ASP A 466 -20.62 -11.73 -37.27
N THR A 467 -19.58 -10.96 -36.97
CA THR A 467 -18.18 -11.33 -37.17
C THR A 467 -17.51 -11.38 -35.81
N LYS A 468 -16.78 -12.48 -35.56
CA LYS A 468 -15.87 -12.57 -34.42
C LYS A 468 -14.70 -11.62 -34.66
N VAL A 469 -14.51 -10.67 -33.74
CA VAL A 469 -13.35 -9.80 -33.76
C VAL A 469 -12.58 -9.93 -32.45
N PRO A 470 -11.25 -9.72 -32.47
CA PRO A 470 -10.46 -9.60 -31.26
C PRO A 470 -11.06 -8.60 -30.27
N GLY A 471 -11.25 -9.03 -29.03
CA GLY A 471 -11.63 -8.15 -27.92
C GLY A 471 -10.44 -7.69 -27.09
N GLY A 472 -9.20 -7.92 -27.56
CA GLY A 472 -7.99 -7.59 -26.83
C GLY A 472 -6.73 -7.87 -27.65
N GLY A 473 -5.57 -7.77 -26.98
CA GLY A 473 -4.28 -8.07 -27.58
C GLY A 473 -3.12 -7.94 -26.60
N MET A 474 -1.94 -8.38 -27.01
CA MET A 474 -0.71 -8.33 -26.23
C MET A 474 0.12 -7.14 -26.66
N LEU A 475 0.46 -6.27 -25.71
CA LEU A 475 1.38 -5.17 -25.89
C LEU A 475 2.74 -5.53 -25.28
N VAL A 476 3.81 -5.26 -26.03
CA VAL A 476 5.19 -5.38 -25.57
C VAL A 476 5.88 -4.04 -25.72
N VAL A 477 6.48 -3.58 -24.63
CA VAL A 477 7.16 -2.29 -24.55
C VAL A 477 8.62 -2.48 -24.18
N LYS A 478 9.47 -1.58 -24.64
CA LYS A 478 10.86 -1.39 -24.20
C LYS A 478 11.05 0.10 -23.93
N MET A 479 11.06 0.49 -22.66
CA MET A 479 11.14 1.89 -22.25
C MET A 479 12.15 2.09 -21.13
N ASP A 480 12.52 3.34 -20.86
CA ASP A 480 13.37 3.72 -19.71
C ASP A 480 12.85 3.07 -18.43
N SER A 481 13.72 2.38 -17.69
CA SER A 481 13.36 1.67 -16.45
C SER A 481 12.68 2.56 -15.41
N ARG A 482 13.00 3.86 -15.35
CA ARG A 482 12.34 4.84 -14.46
C ARG A 482 10.86 5.05 -14.78
N ARG A 483 10.41 4.66 -15.98
CA ARG A 483 9.00 4.73 -16.39
C ARG A 483 8.17 3.52 -15.99
N LEU A 484 8.80 2.45 -15.51
CA LEU A 484 8.15 1.21 -15.07
C LEU A 484 8.40 1.01 -13.58
N ILE A 485 7.47 1.48 -12.75
CA ILE A 485 7.59 1.47 -11.29
C ILE A 485 7.21 0.08 -10.75
N PRO A 486 8.10 -0.66 -10.07
CA PRO A 486 7.73 -1.94 -9.49
C PRO A 486 6.74 -1.76 -8.32
N ASN A 487 5.55 -2.36 -8.42
CA ASN A 487 4.50 -2.22 -7.41
C ASN A 487 4.74 -3.16 -6.22
N VAL A 488 5.70 -2.82 -5.36
CA VAL A 488 5.97 -3.56 -4.11
C VAL A 488 4.85 -3.47 -3.08
N SER A 489 3.88 -2.55 -3.28
CA SER A 489 2.68 -2.41 -2.46
C SER A 489 1.53 -3.32 -2.92
N SER A 490 1.65 -3.98 -4.08
CA SER A 490 0.63 -4.88 -4.63
C SER A 490 0.38 -6.08 -3.72
N MET A 491 -0.89 -6.50 -3.64
CA MET A 491 -1.28 -7.76 -3.00
C MET A 491 -1.17 -8.97 -3.94
N TYR A 492 -1.03 -8.74 -5.24
CA TYR A 492 -1.04 -9.78 -6.28
C TYR A 492 0.36 -10.17 -6.68
N ALA A 493 0.97 -10.90 -5.79
CA ALA A 493 2.40 -10.94 -5.79
C ALA A 493 2.98 -11.84 -6.89
N ASN A 494 2.20 -12.78 -7.40
CA ASN A 494 2.58 -13.57 -8.57
C ASN A 494 2.49 -12.82 -9.90
N GLU A 495 1.95 -11.59 -9.91
CA GLU A 495 1.80 -10.82 -11.15
C GLU A 495 3.05 -10.02 -11.53
N ILE A 496 3.95 -9.77 -10.56
CA ILE A 496 5.18 -8.98 -10.78
C ILE A 496 4.83 -7.65 -11.46
N GLU A 497 3.91 -6.92 -10.85
CA GLU A 497 3.25 -5.77 -11.47
C GLU A 497 4.17 -4.54 -11.53
N LEU A 498 4.47 -4.10 -12.75
CA LEU A 498 5.14 -2.84 -13.05
C LEU A 498 4.10 -1.79 -13.45
N LEU A 499 4.20 -0.57 -12.94
CA LEU A 499 3.27 0.51 -13.23
C LEU A 499 3.93 1.52 -14.16
N ALA A 500 3.34 1.71 -15.35
CA ALA A 500 3.64 2.85 -16.19
C ALA A 500 2.58 3.93 -15.99
N PRO A 501 2.93 5.11 -15.45
CA PRO A 501 1.97 6.20 -15.32
C PRO A 501 1.49 6.70 -16.69
N LEU A 502 0.18 6.93 -16.79
CA LEU A 502 -0.58 7.64 -17.81
C LEU A 502 -0.45 7.22 -19.28
N VAL A 503 0.74 7.08 -19.85
CA VAL A 503 0.94 6.98 -21.30
C VAL A 503 2.11 6.08 -21.68
N VAL A 504 2.05 5.50 -22.89
CA VAL A 504 3.14 4.79 -23.59
C VAL A 504 3.29 5.38 -24.98
N PHE A 505 4.52 5.67 -25.37
CA PHE A 505 4.82 6.29 -26.67
C PHE A 505 5.01 5.24 -27.78
N PRO A 506 4.71 5.58 -29.04
CA PRO A 506 4.98 4.71 -30.19
C PRO A 506 6.41 4.19 -30.31
N ASP A 507 7.42 4.99 -29.98
CA ASP A 507 8.82 4.56 -30.02
C ASP A 507 9.20 3.54 -28.91
N GLU A 508 8.32 3.36 -27.91
CA GLU A 508 8.48 2.39 -26.83
C GLU A 508 7.81 1.05 -27.13
N VAL A 509 6.95 1.00 -28.16
CA VAL A 509 6.24 -0.21 -28.55
C VAL A 509 7.16 -1.09 -29.39
N VAL A 510 7.56 -2.23 -28.84
CA VAL A 510 8.36 -3.25 -29.56
C VAL A 510 7.47 -4.06 -30.48
N ALA A 511 6.31 -4.47 -29.97
CA ALA A 511 5.36 -5.26 -30.70
C ALA A 511 3.96 -5.11 -30.12
N TYR A 512 2.99 -5.32 -30.99
CA TYR A 512 1.60 -5.42 -30.63
C TYR A 512 0.97 -6.59 -31.40
N HIS A 513 0.33 -7.51 -30.67
CA HIS A 513 -0.39 -8.64 -31.25
C HIS A 513 -1.87 -8.51 -30.92
N GLU A 514 -2.70 -8.36 -31.96
CA GLU A 514 -4.14 -8.32 -31.80
C GLU A 514 -4.73 -9.73 -31.76
N GLY A 515 -5.60 -10.00 -30.79
CA GLY A 515 -6.23 -11.31 -30.61
C GLY A 515 -5.67 -12.15 -29.47
N SER A 516 -6.35 -13.26 -29.24
CA SER A 516 -6.04 -14.22 -28.17
C SER A 516 -5.03 -15.27 -28.65
N PHE A 517 -4.14 -15.69 -27.75
CA PHE A 517 -3.29 -16.86 -27.94
C PHE A 517 -3.92 -18.16 -27.42
N ARG A 518 -5.24 -18.20 -27.18
CA ARG A 518 -5.93 -19.40 -26.68
C ARG A 518 -6.56 -20.24 -27.78
N GLU A 519 -6.75 -19.66 -28.96
CA GLU A 519 -7.53 -20.28 -30.03
C GLU A 519 -6.63 -20.80 -31.15
N MET A 520 -7.13 -21.83 -31.86
CA MET A 520 -6.50 -22.30 -33.09
C MET A 520 -6.76 -21.30 -34.21
N VAL A 521 -5.68 -20.87 -34.87
CA VAL A 521 -5.74 -20.00 -36.06
C VAL A 521 -4.74 -20.55 -37.06
N ASP A 522 -5.17 -20.70 -38.32
CA ASP A 522 -4.36 -21.21 -39.42
C ASP A 522 -3.70 -22.58 -39.15
N GLY A 523 -4.42 -23.47 -38.44
CA GLY A 523 -3.94 -24.81 -38.09
C GLY A 523 -2.86 -24.86 -37.01
N LYS A 524 -2.45 -23.71 -36.45
CA LYS A 524 -1.57 -23.65 -35.29
C LYS A 524 -2.38 -23.50 -34.01
N ASP A 525 -2.01 -24.26 -32.98
CA ASP A 525 -2.56 -24.02 -31.65
C ASP A 525 -2.06 -22.70 -31.08
N GLY A 526 -2.83 -22.15 -30.14
CA GLY A 526 -2.51 -20.87 -29.52
C GLY A 526 -1.19 -20.86 -28.74
N SER A 527 -0.80 -22.01 -28.19
CA SER A 527 0.49 -22.20 -27.49
C SER A 527 1.68 -22.01 -28.43
N THR A 528 1.60 -22.57 -29.64
CA THR A 528 2.62 -22.44 -30.69
C THR A 528 2.73 -20.99 -31.14
N ARG A 529 1.59 -20.32 -31.42
CA ARG A 529 1.57 -18.90 -31.79
C ARG A 529 2.15 -18.01 -30.69
N PHE A 530 1.85 -18.31 -29.43
CA PHE A 530 2.42 -17.60 -28.29
C PHE A 530 3.94 -17.79 -28.22
N LYS A 531 4.44 -19.02 -28.35
CA LYS A 531 5.89 -19.29 -28.35
C LYS A 531 6.61 -18.59 -29.49
N GLU A 532 6.04 -18.61 -30.70
CA GLU A 532 6.57 -17.89 -31.86
C GLU A 532 6.62 -16.38 -31.62
N PHE A 533 5.56 -15.82 -31.05
CA PHE A 533 5.53 -14.40 -30.65
C PHE A 533 6.63 -14.09 -29.64
N ILE A 534 6.76 -14.88 -28.57
CA ILE A 534 7.80 -14.67 -27.55
C ILE A 534 9.23 -14.83 -28.10
N ALA A 535 9.45 -15.75 -29.05
CA ALA A 535 10.73 -15.89 -29.73
C ALA A 535 11.07 -14.67 -30.60
N ASP A 536 10.08 -14.11 -31.32
CA ASP A 536 10.23 -12.86 -32.09
C ASP A 536 10.57 -11.68 -31.17
N ILE A 537 9.88 -11.52 -30.04
CA ILE A 537 10.21 -10.50 -29.04
C ILE A 537 11.62 -10.67 -28.50
N SER A 538 12.02 -11.92 -28.21
CA SER A 538 13.36 -12.20 -27.70
C SER A 538 14.43 -11.78 -28.69
N THR A 539 14.20 -12.04 -29.98
CA THR A 539 15.08 -11.63 -31.08
C THR A 539 15.14 -10.11 -31.21
N LYS A 540 14.00 -9.42 -31.18
CA LYS A 540 13.91 -7.95 -31.33
C LYS A 540 14.55 -7.19 -30.17
N THR A 541 14.50 -7.74 -28.97
CA THR A 541 14.91 -7.03 -27.75
C THR A 541 16.28 -7.45 -27.23
N GLY A 542 16.75 -8.65 -27.62
CA GLY A 542 17.96 -9.28 -27.09
C GLY A 542 17.76 -9.98 -25.74
N VAL A 543 16.52 -10.06 -25.23
CA VAL A 543 16.19 -10.65 -23.93
C VAL A 543 15.53 -12.02 -24.17
N ASP A 544 16.08 -13.09 -23.60
CA ASP A 544 15.57 -14.45 -23.83
C ASP A 544 14.36 -14.77 -22.92
N PHE A 545 13.16 -14.45 -23.41
CA PHE A 545 11.89 -14.75 -22.74
C PHE A 545 11.44 -16.21 -22.91
N THR A 546 12.09 -17.00 -23.77
CA THR A 546 11.67 -18.39 -24.01
C THR A 546 11.92 -19.28 -22.80
N LYS A 547 12.93 -18.92 -22.00
CA LYS A 547 13.22 -19.56 -20.71
C LYS A 547 12.26 -19.13 -19.60
N TRP A 548 11.47 -18.06 -19.82
CA TRP A 548 10.65 -17.42 -18.79
C TRP A 548 9.23 -17.98 -18.75
N ASN A 549 8.89 -18.89 -19.65
CA ASN A 549 7.54 -19.41 -19.75
C ASN A 549 7.29 -20.41 -18.60
N SER A 550 6.40 -20.05 -17.68
CA SER A 550 5.88 -20.90 -16.58
C SER A 550 5.26 -22.23 -17.06
N TRP A 551 5.10 -22.40 -18.38
CA TRP A 551 4.57 -23.60 -19.02
C TRP A 551 5.63 -24.67 -19.32
N ASN A 552 6.90 -24.46 -18.99
CA ASN A 552 7.90 -25.53 -19.11
C ASN A 552 7.72 -26.56 -17.97
N PRO A 553 7.39 -27.83 -18.28
CA PRO A 553 7.11 -28.87 -17.29
C PRO A 553 8.37 -29.44 -16.61
N ASP A 554 9.56 -29.03 -17.02
CA ASP A 554 10.86 -29.55 -16.55
C ASP A 554 11.37 -28.92 -15.24
N GLY A 555 10.60 -28.01 -14.62
CA GLY A 555 10.94 -27.35 -13.37
C GLY A 555 11.95 -26.20 -13.49
N SER A 556 12.59 -26.00 -14.65
CA SER A 556 13.50 -24.87 -14.90
C SER A 556 12.80 -23.50 -14.80
N SER A 557 11.51 -23.49 -15.10
CA SER A 557 10.62 -22.33 -15.01
C SER A 557 10.52 -21.75 -13.61
N GLN A 558 10.57 -22.57 -12.56
CA GLN A 558 10.46 -22.08 -11.18
C GLN A 558 11.68 -21.28 -10.73
N ILE A 559 12.88 -21.69 -11.15
CA ILE A 559 14.14 -21.00 -10.80
C ILE A 559 14.16 -19.59 -11.40
N ILE A 560 13.77 -19.48 -12.68
CA ILE A 560 13.78 -18.21 -13.41
C ILE A 560 12.71 -17.26 -12.89
N ILE A 561 11.50 -17.78 -12.61
CA ILE A 561 10.45 -17.00 -11.95
C ILE A 561 10.97 -16.49 -10.60
N GLY A 562 11.66 -17.33 -9.81
CA GLY A 562 12.30 -16.90 -8.56
C GLY A 562 13.27 -15.74 -8.75
N GLN A 563 14.16 -15.80 -9.75
CA GLN A 563 15.11 -14.73 -10.06
C GLN A 563 14.41 -13.42 -10.47
N GLN A 564 13.34 -13.50 -11.28
CA GLN A 564 12.56 -12.32 -11.68
C GLN A 564 11.84 -11.68 -10.50
N LYS A 565 11.26 -12.52 -9.63
CA LYS A 565 10.61 -12.08 -8.41
C LYS A 565 11.60 -11.35 -7.48
N GLU A 566 12.82 -11.86 -7.34
CA GLU A 566 13.88 -11.19 -6.60
C GLU A 566 14.35 -9.90 -7.27
N ALA A 567 14.52 -9.88 -8.60
CA ALA A 567 14.88 -8.66 -9.33
C ALA A 567 13.80 -7.58 -9.20
N PHE A 568 12.53 -7.94 -9.40
CA PHE A 568 11.37 -7.06 -9.20
C PHE A 568 11.33 -6.47 -7.80
N LYS A 569 11.52 -7.33 -6.79
CA LYS A 569 11.56 -6.93 -5.39
C LYS A 569 12.70 -5.93 -5.15
N LYS A 570 13.91 -6.26 -5.61
CA LYS A 570 15.09 -5.41 -5.46
C LYS A 570 14.89 -4.06 -6.12
N ASP A 571 14.43 -4.03 -7.37
CA ASP A 571 14.19 -2.81 -8.13
C ASP A 571 13.11 -1.94 -7.46
N GLY A 572 12.05 -2.56 -6.94
CA GLY A 572 11.00 -1.84 -6.23
C GLY A 572 11.46 -1.26 -4.91
N LEU A 573 12.28 -1.99 -4.14
CA LEU A 573 12.85 -1.48 -2.91
C LEU A 573 13.87 -0.37 -3.16
N LEU A 574 14.68 -0.47 -4.21
CA LEU A 574 15.59 0.59 -4.65
C LEU A 574 14.82 1.83 -5.11
N PHE A 575 13.73 1.66 -5.86
CA PHE A 575 12.85 2.76 -6.23
C PHE A 575 12.30 3.48 -5.00
N MET A 576 11.77 2.73 -4.02
CA MET A 576 11.27 3.32 -2.77
C MET A 576 12.38 3.98 -1.94
N LYS A 577 13.58 3.40 -1.94
CA LYS A 577 14.78 3.99 -1.33
C LYS A 577 15.09 5.34 -1.95
N ASP A 578 15.18 5.40 -3.28
CA ASP A 578 15.49 6.62 -4.02
C ASP A 578 14.46 7.73 -3.73
N LEU A 579 13.16 7.40 -3.69
CA LEU A 579 12.13 8.38 -3.31
C LEU A 579 12.30 8.90 -1.88
N SER A 580 12.74 8.03 -0.96
CA SER A 580 12.91 8.39 0.46
C SER A 580 14.20 9.17 0.74
N GLU A 581 15.28 8.94 -0.02
CA GLU A 581 16.60 9.53 0.23
C GLU A 581 16.88 10.79 -0.59
N GLN A 582 16.21 10.98 -1.74
CA GLN A 582 16.36 12.18 -2.54
C GLN A 582 15.85 13.40 -1.76
N ALA A 583 16.77 14.19 -1.21
CA ALA A 583 16.43 15.48 -0.62
C ALA A 583 15.88 16.39 -1.73
N VAL A 584 14.62 16.80 -1.61
CA VAL A 584 14.08 17.86 -2.46
C VAL A 584 14.04 19.12 -1.61
N ASN A 585 14.59 20.20 -2.15
CA ASN A 585 14.03 21.52 -1.88
C ASN A 585 12.64 21.55 -2.51
N ALA A 586 11.67 20.83 -1.95
CA ALA A 586 10.29 20.93 -2.40
C ALA A 586 9.96 22.43 -2.35
N PRO A 587 9.19 23.00 -3.29
CA PRO A 587 8.95 24.45 -3.36
C PRO A 587 8.31 25.09 -2.10
N PHE A 588 8.17 24.36 -0.99
CA PHE A 588 7.49 24.76 0.23
C PHE A 588 8.35 24.72 1.50
N CYS A 589 9.66 24.97 1.38
CA CYS A 589 10.47 25.48 2.50
C CYS A 589 11.08 26.87 2.25
N SER A 590 10.85 27.49 1.09
CA SER A 590 11.24 28.88 0.87
C SER A 590 10.12 29.83 1.32
N LYS A 591 10.46 30.73 2.24
CA LYS A 591 9.69 31.89 2.67
C LYS A 591 9.41 32.88 1.52
N ILE A 592 8.62 32.47 0.54
CA ILE A 592 8.00 33.36 -0.45
C ILE A 592 6.54 32.91 -0.61
N PHE A 593 5.76 33.13 0.44
CA PHE A 593 4.57 33.98 0.44
C PHE A 593 4.40 34.56 1.84
#